data_AF-A0A7G9XPD5-F1
#
_entry.id   AF-A0A7G9XPD5-F1
#
_cell.length_a   1.000
_cell.length_b   1.000
_cell.length_c   1.000
_cell.angle_alpha   90.00
_cell.angle_beta   90.00
_cell.angle_gamma   90.00
#
_symmetry.space_group_name_H-M   'P 1'
#
loop_
_entity.id
_entity.type
_entity.pdbx_description
1 polymer ?
#
loop_
_entity_poly.entity_id
_entity_poly.type
_entity_poly.pdbx_seq_one_letter_code
_entity_poly.pdbx_strand_id
1 'polypeptide(L)'
;MTIVDEPRALGEPAVAQRSPDPLLAAFAASRAGFDCPAVCWDDDASPDPLLEGALHAGGPEGRVVQLVVLSGRVADARRIEMLLGAAVPGRTLAAAELLVAVLGVADARVGIDLVVDRAGVWWFGGLTVLP
;
A
#
# COMPACT_ATOMS: atom_id res chain seq x y z
N MET A 1 44.85 1.18 29.68
CA MET A 1 43.73 0.24 29.51
C MET A 1 42.65 1.00 28.78
N THR A 2 42.59 0.80 27.48
CA THR A 2 41.84 1.63 26.53
C THR A 2 40.78 0.74 25.89
N ILE A 3 39.52 1.01 26.17
CA ILE A 3 38.40 0.50 25.37
C ILE A 3 37.67 1.76 24.94
N VAL A 4 38.07 2.28 23.79
CA VAL A 4 37.31 3.29 23.06
C VAL A 4 36.27 2.49 22.30
N ASP A 5 35.01 2.61 22.70
CA ASP A 5 33.87 2.02 22.00
C ASP A 5 33.79 2.71 20.64
N GLU A 6 34.17 2.01 19.57
CA GLU A 6 34.02 2.54 18.21
C GLU A 6 32.53 2.76 17.96
N PRO A 7 32.12 3.93 17.44
CA PRO A 7 30.74 4.12 17.03
C PRO A 7 30.46 3.10 15.92
N ARG A 8 29.65 2.08 16.23
CA ARG A 8 29.04 1.22 15.21
C ARG A 8 28.39 2.15 14.21
N ALA A 9 28.95 2.23 13.01
CA ALA A 9 28.32 2.90 11.90
C ALA A 9 26.90 2.34 11.83
N LEU A 10 25.90 3.19 12.09
CA LEU A 10 24.55 2.94 11.61
C LEU A 10 24.74 2.67 10.12
N GLY A 11 24.51 1.43 9.71
CA GLY A 11 24.70 1.03 8.32
C GLY A 11 24.07 2.06 7.41
N GLU A 12 24.71 2.33 6.27
CA GLU A 12 24.15 3.21 5.26
C GLU A 12 22.65 2.92 5.11
N PRO A 13 21.77 3.93 5.09
CA PRO A 13 20.34 3.68 4.94
C PRO A 13 20.19 2.81 3.70
N ALA A 14 19.76 1.56 3.89
CA ALA A 14 19.48 0.66 2.80
C ALA A 14 18.50 1.43 1.93
N VAL A 15 18.97 1.86 0.75
CA VAL A 15 18.13 2.58 -0.19
C VAL A 15 16.98 1.63 -0.45
N ALA A 16 15.82 1.92 0.15
CA ALA A 16 14.63 1.15 -0.06
C ALA A 16 14.47 0.99 -1.58
N GLN A 17 14.07 -0.20 -2.03
CA GLN A 17 13.59 -0.33 -3.40
C GLN A 17 12.62 0.82 -3.61
N ARG A 18 12.94 1.71 -4.56
CA ARG A 18 12.06 2.86 -4.84
C ARG A 18 10.67 2.30 -5.07
N SER A 19 9.69 2.81 -4.33
CA SER A 19 8.30 2.48 -4.60
C SER A 19 8.05 2.62 -6.10
N PRO A 20 7.31 1.69 -6.72
CA PRO A 20 6.97 1.77 -8.13
C PRO A 20 6.35 3.12 -8.46
N ASP A 21 6.55 3.55 -9.70
CA ASP A 21 5.85 4.72 -10.23
C ASP A 21 4.33 4.57 -9.99
N PRO A 22 3.62 5.63 -9.53
CA PRO A 22 2.20 5.56 -9.23
C PRO A 22 1.32 5.12 -10.41
N LEU A 23 1.66 5.49 -11.65
CA LEU A 23 0.91 5.06 -12.83
C LEU A 23 1.06 3.54 -13.05
N LEU A 24 2.29 3.03 -12.90
CA LEU A 24 2.56 1.59 -12.96
C LEU A 24 1.84 0.85 -11.83
N ALA A 25 1.84 1.38 -10.61
CA ALA A 25 1.15 0.80 -9.47
C ALA A 25 -0.37 0.74 -9.70
N ALA A 26 -0.98 1.82 -10.22
CA ALA A 26 -2.39 1.87 -10.55
C ALA A 26 -2.78 0.84 -11.63
N PHE A 27 -1.98 0.75 -12.69
CA PHE A 27 -2.19 -0.23 -13.76
C PHE A 27 -2.08 -1.66 -13.22
N ALA A 28 -1.04 -1.96 -12.44
CA ALA A 28 -0.85 -3.27 -11.83
C ALA A 28 -1.97 -3.61 -10.83
N ALA A 29 -2.42 -2.65 -10.02
CA ALA A 29 -3.51 -2.84 -9.05
C ALA A 29 -4.84 -3.17 -9.75
N SER A 30 -5.18 -2.45 -10.82
CA SER A 30 -6.36 -2.75 -11.63
C SER A 30 -6.30 -4.16 -12.22
N ARG A 31 -5.13 -4.56 -12.75
CA ARG A 31 -4.90 -5.91 -13.27
C ARG A 31 -4.93 -7.00 -12.19
N ALA A 32 -4.55 -6.66 -10.95
CA ALA A 32 -4.62 -7.54 -9.80
C ALA A 32 -6.03 -7.69 -9.23
N GLY A 33 -6.98 -6.86 -9.67
CA GLY A 33 -8.40 -6.94 -9.28
C GLY A 33 -8.82 -6.00 -8.16
N PHE A 34 -8.05 -4.94 -7.90
CA PHE A 34 -8.49 -3.86 -7.01
C PHE A 34 -9.55 -2.97 -7.67
N ASP A 35 -10.42 -2.39 -6.84
CA ASP A 35 -11.27 -1.27 -7.23
C ASP A 35 -10.38 -0.02 -7.34
N CYS A 36 -10.13 0.46 -8.56
CA CYS A 36 -9.29 1.63 -8.81
C CYS A 36 -10.15 2.85 -9.18
N PRO A 37 -9.99 3.98 -8.48
CA PRO A 37 -10.71 5.21 -8.83
C PRO A 37 -10.19 5.78 -10.16
N ALA A 38 -10.97 6.66 -10.78
CA ALA A 38 -10.44 7.54 -11.81
C ALA A 38 -9.49 8.54 -11.14
N VAL A 39 -8.30 8.72 -11.72
CA VAL A 39 -7.24 9.57 -11.17
C VAL A 39 -6.84 10.61 -12.21
N CYS A 40 -6.65 11.85 -11.76
CA CYS A 40 -6.10 12.92 -12.58
C CYS A 40 -4.56 12.87 -12.52
N TRP A 41 -3.92 13.01 -13.68
CA TRP A 41 -2.46 12.91 -13.85
C TRP A 41 -1.87 14.14 -14.56
N ASP A 42 -2.62 15.25 -14.57
CA ASP A 42 -2.19 16.50 -15.19
C ASP A 42 -1.28 17.33 -14.28
N ASP A 43 -0.85 18.50 -14.75
CA ASP A 43 0.14 19.34 -14.06
C ASP A 43 -0.37 19.89 -12.71
N ASP A 44 -1.69 19.88 -12.49
CA ASP A 44 -2.34 20.28 -11.23
C ASP A 44 -2.65 19.08 -10.30
N ALA A 45 -2.18 17.88 -10.65
CA ALA A 45 -2.41 16.68 -9.86
C ALA A 45 -1.75 16.78 -8.47
N SER A 46 -2.44 16.24 -7.47
CA SER A 46 -1.89 16.04 -6.13
C SER A 46 -0.57 15.25 -6.17
N PRO A 47 0.35 15.48 -5.21
CA PRO A 47 1.52 14.63 -5.03
C PRO A 47 1.15 13.15 -4.75
N ASP A 48 -0.06 12.89 -4.28
CA ASP A 48 -0.60 11.56 -3.97
C ASP A 48 -1.90 11.30 -4.76
N PRO A 49 -1.84 11.22 -6.11
CA PRO A 49 -3.03 11.28 -6.95
C PRO A 49 -3.91 10.02 -6.79
N LEU A 50 -3.30 8.87 -6.47
CA LEU A 50 -4.03 7.63 -6.17
C LEU A 50 -4.81 7.72 -4.87
N LEU A 51 -4.19 8.23 -3.81
CA LEU A 51 -4.83 8.34 -2.50
C LEU A 51 -5.95 9.38 -2.55
N GLU A 52 -5.72 10.51 -3.21
CA GLU A 52 -6.77 11.51 -3.42
C GLU A 52 -7.95 10.92 -4.21
N GLY A 53 -7.69 10.22 -5.31
CA GLY A 53 -8.73 9.54 -6.08
C GLY A 53 -9.52 8.54 -5.23
N ALA A 54 -8.83 7.78 -4.36
CA ALA A 54 -9.46 6.80 -3.49
C ALA A 54 -10.30 7.47 -2.38
N LEU A 55 -9.83 8.60 -1.83
CA LEU A 55 -10.58 9.40 -0.87
C LEU A 55 -11.83 10.00 -1.52
N HIS A 56 -11.73 10.50 -2.76
CA HIS A 56 -12.86 11.03 -3.50
C HIS A 56 -13.91 9.93 -3.77
N ALA A 57 -13.48 8.75 -4.22
CA ALA A 57 -14.36 7.61 -4.45
C ALA A 57 -14.97 7.06 -3.16
N GLY A 58 -14.19 7.06 -2.07
CA GLY A 58 -14.65 6.64 -0.74
C GLY A 58 -15.67 7.56 -0.10
N GLY A 59 -15.70 8.82 -0.54
CA GLY A 59 -16.60 9.85 -0.03
C GLY A 59 -16.29 10.29 1.41
N PRO A 60 -17.15 11.14 2.01
CA PRO A 60 -16.90 11.74 3.33
C PRO A 60 -16.76 10.76 4.49
N GLU A 61 -17.31 9.55 4.34
CA GLU A 61 -17.24 8.48 5.34
C GLU A 61 -16.14 7.46 5.03
N GLY A 62 -15.35 7.69 3.98
CA GLY A 62 -14.25 6.83 3.57
C GLY A 62 -13.22 6.66 4.67
N ARG A 63 -12.87 5.41 4.99
CA ARG A 63 -11.88 5.07 6.02
C ARG A 63 -10.59 4.60 5.38
N VAL A 64 -9.50 5.29 5.66
CA VAL A 64 -8.16 4.90 5.19
C VAL A 64 -7.64 3.74 6.04
N VAL A 65 -7.17 2.68 5.38
CA VAL A 65 -6.52 1.53 6.01
C VAL A 65 -5.30 1.13 5.18
N GLN A 66 -4.33 0.50 5.83
CA GLN A 66 -3.14 -0.02 5.14
C GLN A 66 -3.06 -1.53 5.36
N LEU A 67 -3.07 -2.30 4.27
CA LEU A 67 -2.68 -3.72 4.31
C LEU A 67 -1.17 -3.81 4.24
N VAL A 68 -0.58 -4.69 5.05
CA VAL A 68 0.86 -4.97 4.99
C VAL A 68 1.06 -6.30 4.31
N VAL A 69 1.99 -6.37 3.37
CA VAL A 69 2.43 -7.59 2.71
C VAL A 69 3.88 -7.87 3.10
N LEU A 70 4.14 -9.09 3.58
CA LEU A 70 5.46 -9.58 3.99
C LEU A 70 5.74 -10.87 3.25
N SER A 71 6.86 -10.93 2.53
CA SER A 71 7.28 -12.13 1.78
C SER A 71 6.14 -12.65 0.86
N GLY A 72 5.50 -11.72 0.15
CA GLY A 72 4.43 -12.00 -0.81
C GLY A 72 3.07 -12.32 -0.21
N ARG A 73 2.91 -12.25 1.12
CA ARG A 73 1.67 -12.62 1.82
C ARG A 73 1.13 -11.48 2.67
N VAL A 74 -0.20 -11.31 2.71
CA VAL A 74 -0.80 -10.30 3.59
C VAL A 74 -0.56 -10.68 5.05
N ALA A 75 0.02 -9.76 5.81
CA ALA A 75 0.28 -9.88 7.23
C ALA A 75 -0.87 -9.26 8.04
N ASP A 76 -1.38 -10.01 9.02
CA ASP A 76 -2.29 -9.54 10.06
C ASP A 76 -3.54 -8.76 9.56
N ALA A 77 -4.28 -9.35 8.61
CA ALA A 77 -5.55 -8.79 8.17
C ALA A 77 -6.55 -8.60 9.33
N ARG A 78 -6.47 -9.45 10.36
CA ARG A 78 -7.36 -9.44 11.54
C ARG A 78 -7.35 -8.11 12.29
N ARG A 79 -6.20 -7.44 12.36
CA ARG A 79 -6.11 -6.10 12.97
C ARG A 79 -6.99 -5.09 12.23
N ILE A 80 -6.98 -5.12 10.90
CA ILE A 80 -7.83 -4.25 10.08
C ILE A 80 -9.29 -4.60 10.28
N GLU A 81 -9.63 -5.88 10.37
CA GLU A 81 -11.01 -6.32 10.60
C GLU A 81 -11.56 -5.82 11.93
N MET A 82 -10.75 -5.86 12.99
CA MET A 82 -11.12 -5.32 14.30
C MET A 82 -11.34 -3.80 14.27
N LEU A 83 -10.51 -3.06 13.53
CA LEU A 83 -10.64 -1.60 13.40
C LEU A 83 -11.87 -1.21 12.57
N LEU A 84 -12.17 -1.96 11.51
CA LEU A 84 -13.30 -1.66 10.62
C LEU A 84 -14.62 -2.24 11.13
N GLY A 85 -14.58 -3.24 12.00
CA GLY A 85 -15.74 -4.02 12.42
C GLY A 85 -16.29 -4.93 11.31
N ALA A 86 -15.49 -5.23 10.29
CA ALA A 86 -15.90 -5.98 9.10
C ALA A 86 -14.72 -6.81 8.56
N ALA A 87 -15.01 -7.96 7.95
CA ALA A 87 -13.99 -8.82 7.34
C ALA A 87 -13.33 -8.15 6.14
N VAL A 88 -12.02 -8.39 5.93
CA VAL A 88 -11.36 -7.98 4.68
C VAL A 88 -11.85 -8.92 3.57
N PRO A 89 -12.34 -8.41 2.42
CA PRO A 89 -12.78 -9.29 1.34
C PRO A 89 -11.62 -10.17 0.86
N GLY A 90 -11.87 -11.48 0.69
CA GLY A 90 -10.86 -12.41 0.20
C GLY A 90 -10.25 -12.02 -1.15
N ARG A 91 -11.04 -11.37 -2.02
CA ARG A 91 -10.56 -10.81 -3.29
C ARG A 91 -9.51 -9.71 -3.09
N THR A 92 -9.66 -8.87 -2.07
CA THR A 92 -8.74 -7.77 -1.75
C THR A 92 -7.41 -8.32 -1.23
N LEU A 93 -7.46 -9.39 -0.41
CA LEU A 93 -6.26 -10.08 0.06
C LEU A 93 -5.49 -10.73 -1.11
N ALA A 94 -6.20 -11.45 -1.98
CA ALA A 94 -5.59 -12.07 -3.15
C ALA A 94 -5.02 -11.04 -4.14
N ALA A 95 -5.70 -9.91 -4.34
CA ALA A 95 -5.22 -8.80 -5.17
C ALA A 95 -3.95 -8.18 -4.59
N ALA A 96 -3.84 -8.02 -3.26
CA ALA A 96 -2.64 -7.52 -2.60
C ALA A 96 -1.41 -8.43 -2.83
N GLU A 97 -1.58 -9.75 -2.65
CA GLU A 97 -0.51 -10.73 -2.88
C GLU A 97 -0.10 -10.77 -4.37
N LEU A 98 -1.07 -10.71 -5.28
CA LEU A 98 -0.81 -10.67 -6.72
C LEU A 98 -0.12 -9.38 -7.15
N LEU A 99 -0.52 -8.23 -6.59
CA LEU A 99 0.06 -6.92 -6.91
C LEU A 99 1.57 -6.90 -6.64
N VAL A 100 2.00 -7.35 -5.45
CA VAL A 100 3.42 -7.37 -5.11
C VAL A 100 4.23 -8.34 -5.97
N ALA A 101 3.60 -9.45 -6.40
CA ALA A 101 4.22 -10.40 -7.32
C ALA A 101 4.41 -9.80 -8.72
N VAL A 102 3.38 -9.12 -9.26
CA VAL A 102 3.43 -8.45 -10.56
C VAL A 102 4.46 -7.32 -10.59
N LEU A 103 4.58 -6.58 -9.49
CA LEU A 103 5.54 -5.48 -9.37
C LEU A 103 6.97 -5.95 -9.05
N GLY A 104 7.20 -7.25 -8.84
CA GLY A 104 8.52 -7.79 -8.53
C GLY A 104 9.05 -7.39 -7.14
N VAL A 105 8.15 -7.08 -6.21
CA VAL A 105 8.47 -6.64 -4.83
C VAL A 105 7.96 -7.62 -3.77
N ALA A 106 7.72 -8.87 -4.15
CA ALA A 106 7.19 -9.89 -3.24
C ALA A 106 8.14 -10.18 -2.05
N ASP A 107 9.45 -10.08 -2.24
CA ASP A 107 10.44 -10.27 -1.16
C ASP A 107 10.57 -9.04 -0.24
N ALA A 108 9.97 -7.91 -0.61
CA ALA A 108 9.98 -6.70 0.19
C ALA A 108 8.85 -6.67 1.22
N ARG A 109 8.97 -5.74 2.18
CA ARG A 109 7.86 -5.33 3.03
C ARG A 109 7.10 -4.22 2.31
N VAL A 110 5.80 -4.41 2.11
CA VAL A 110 4.98 -3.48 1.31
C VAL A 110 3.74 -3.05 2.10
N GLY A 111 3.49 -1.75 2.17
CA GLY A 111 2.21 -1.18 2.60
C GLY A 111 1.34 -0.89 1.37
N ILE A 112 0.09 -1.32 1.40
CA ILE A 112 -0.92 -1.03 0.37
C ILE A 112 -2.01 -0.19 1.03
N ASP A 113 -2.11 1.06 0.59
CA ASP A 113 -3.08 2.02 1.11
C ASP A 113 -4.42 1.83 0.41
N LEU A 114 -5.50 1.76 1.19
CA LEU A 114 -6.85 1.51 0.74
C LEU A 114 -7.81 2.50 1.41
N VAL A 115 -8.87 2.89 0.70
CA VAL A 115 -10.00 3.63 1.27
C VAL A 115 -11.24 2.77 1.21
N VAL A 116 -11.84 2.50 2.37
CA VAL A 116 -13.07 1.70 2.49
C VAL A 116 -14.27 2.63 2.57
N ASP A 117 -15.16 2.55 1.58
CA ASP A 117 -16.37 3.36 1.56
C ASP A 117 -17.48 2.78 2.44
N ARG A 118 -18.59 3.52 2.56
CA ARG A 118 -19.76 3.10 3.35
C ARG A 118 -20.42 1.83 2.81
N ALA A 119 -20.35 1.58 1.50
CA ALA A 119 -20.89 0.39 0.85
C ALA A 119 -19.98 -0.84 1.02
N GLY A 120 -18.78 -0.67 1.55
CA GLY A 120 -17.79 -1.74 1.74
C GLY A 120 -16.95 -2.01 0.50
N VAL A 121 -16.83 -1.05 -0.43
CA VAL A 121 -15.86 -1.08 -1.54
C VAL A 121 -14.49 -0.64 -1.02
N TRP A 122 -13.43 -1.28 -1.52
CA TRP A 122 -12.05 -1.06 -1.07
C TRP A 122 -11.23 -0.46 -2.20
N TRP A 123 -11.19 0.88 -2.24
CA TRP A 123 -10.52 1.65 -3.28
C TRP A 123 -9.01 1.64 -3.09
N PHE A 124 -8.26 1.28 -4.13
CA PHE A 124 -6.80 1.33 -4.12
C PHE A 124 -6.30 2.77 -4.07
N GLY A 125 -5.57 3.10 -3.00
CA GLY A 125 -5.01 4.43 -2.75
C GLY A 125 -3.50 4.53 -2.95
N GLY A 126 -2.80 3.42 -3.14
CA GLY A 126 -1.36 3.44 -3.42
C GLY A 126 -0.60 2.27 -2.80
N LEU A 127 0.70 2.32 -2.99
CA LEU A 127 1.64 1.32 -2.48
C LEU A 127 2.94 2.00 -2.07
N THR A 128 3.47 1.56 -0.93
CA THR A 128 4.78 1.99 -0.41
C THR A 128 5.63 0.77 -0.09
N VAL A 129 6.83 0.70 -0.66
CA VAL A 129 7.85 -0.27 -0.20
C VAL A 129 8.46 0.27 1.09
N LEU A 130 8.33 -0.48 2.17
CA LEU A 130 8.78 -0.12 3.51
C LEU A 130 10.22 -0.60 3.74
N PRO A 131 10.99 0.09 4.60
CA PRO A 131 12.34 -0.33 4.98
C PRO A 131 12.36 -1.65 5.78
#